data_AF-A0A2C9CE52-F1
#
_entry.id   AF-A0A2C9CE52-F1
#
_cell.length_a   1.000
_cell.length_b   1.000
_cell.length_c   1.000
_cell.angle_alpha   90.00
_cell.angle_beta   90.00
_cell.angle_gamma   90.00
#
_symmetry.space_group_name_H-M   'P 1'
#
loop_
_entity.id
_entity.type
_entity.pdbx_description
1 polymer ?
#
loop_
_entity_poly.entity_id
_entity_poly.type
_entity_poly.pdbx_seq_one_letter_code
_entity_poly.pdbx_strand_id
1 'polypeptide(L)'
;MRVFLTGVGCVGKTTTGRALADLLCVKFFDVDDEIETFFEISIERLQARFLTVHSFRNEAAKALIHLLNRPDSRNSVIALPPSGLMGGYLRAVKKSDGLSLYYTTRRRISWRESGSTT
;
A
#
# COMPACT_ATOMS: atom_id res chain seq x y z
N MET A 1 -7.25 8.83 -9.59
CA MET A 1 -7.47 8.90 -8.14
C MET A 1 -7.10 7.57 -7.53
N ARG A 2 -6.14 7.56 -6.60
CA ARG A 2 -5.72 6.35 -5.87
C ARG A 2 -6.32 6.36 -4.47
N VAL A 3 -6.80 5.21 -4.02
CA VAL A 3 -7.25 5.00 -2.63
C VAL A 3 -6.31 4.03 -1.95
N PHE A 4 -5.55 4.51 -0.96
CA PHE A 4 -4.62 3.69 -0.19
C PHE A 4 -5.30 3.17 1.07
N LEU A 5 -5.34 1.86 1.23
CA LEU A 5 -5.90 1.20 2.41
C LEU A 5 -4.76 0.74 3.31
N THR A 6 -4.71 1.27 4.52
CA THR A 6 -3.73 0.86 5.54
C THR A 6 -4.45 0.63 6.86
N GLY A 7 -3.80 -0.04 7.81
CA GLY A 7 -4.45 -0.43 9.07
C GLY A 7 -3.77 -1.61 9.71
N VAL A 8 -4.16 -1.92 10.95
CA VAL A 8 -3.59 -3.06 11.69
C VAL A 8 -3.74 -4.38 10.92
N GLY A 9 -2.88 -5.35 11.21
CA GLY A 9 -2.91 -6.67 10.56
C GLY A 9 -4.30 -7.30 10.66
N CYS A 10 -4.70 -8.07 9.63
CA CYS A 10 -5.90 -8.90 9.64
C CYS A 10 -7.27 -8.20 9.81
N VAL A 11 -7.37 -6.89 9.57
CA VAL A 11 -8.67 -6.16 9.58
C VAL A 11 -9.50 -6.32 8.30
N GLY A 12 -9.10 -7.22 7.39
CA GLY A 12 -9.80 -7.45 6.13
C GLY A 12 -9.57 -6.36 5.07
N LYS A 13 -8.39 -5.73 5.04
CA LYS A 13 -8.02 -4.70 4.05
C LYS A 13 -8.15 -5.22 2.62
N THR A 14 -7.64 -6.42 2.36
CA THR A 14 -7.69 -7.05 1.02
C THR A 14 -9.12 -7.33 0.59
N THR A 15 -9.94 -7.92 1.47
CA THR A 15 -11.36 -8.20 1.17
C THR A 15 -12.15 -6.91 0.95
N THR A 16 -12.02 -5.94 1.85
CA THR A 16 -12.76 -4.67 1.75
C THR A 16 -12.27 -3.83 0.57
N GLY A 17 -10.97 -3.85 0.30
CA GLY A 17 -10.37 -3.14 -0.81
C GLY A 17 -10.78 -3.69 -2.16
N ARG A 18 -10.89 -5.02 -2.29
CA ARG A 18 -11.44 -5.65 -3.50
C ARG A 18 -12.90 -5.25 -3.71
N ALA A 19 -13.73 -5.37 -2.68
CA ALA A 19 -15.13 -4.95 -2.76
C ALA A 19 -15.28 -3.46 -3.11
N LEU A 20 -14.44 -2.59 -2.53
CA LEU A 20 -14.43 -1.16 -2.86
C LEU A 20 -14.00 -0.92 -4.32
N ALA A 21 -12.99 -1.65 -4.81
CA ALA A 21 -12.52 -1.53 -6.18
C ALA A 21 -13.60 -1.97 -7.18
N ASP A 22 -14.30 -3.07 -6.88
CA ASP A 22 -15.42 -3.57 -7.68
C ASP A 22 -16.57 -2.55 -7.73
N LEU A 23 -16.93 -1.95 -6.59
CA LEU A 23 -17.97 -0.91 -6.52
C LEU A 23 -17.60 0.37 -7.29
N LEU A 24 -16.30 0.69 -7.35
CA LEU A 24 -15.78 1.86 -8.06
C LEU A 24 -15.42 1.56 -9.52
N CYS A 25 -15.56 0.31 -9.97
CA CYS A 25 -15.10 -0.17 -11.28
C CYS A 25 -13.62 0.17 -11.57
N VAL A 26 -12.75 0.02 -10.56
CA VAL A 26 -11.30 0.24 -10.68
C VAL A 26 -10.52 -1.01 -10.32
N LYS A 27 -9.21 -1.03 -10.60
CA LYS A 27 -8.36 -2.16 -10.20
C LYS A 27 -8.07 -2.15 -8.71
N PHE A 28 -7.92 -3.34 -8.15
CA PHE A 28 -7.38 -3.58 -6.82
C PHE A 28 -5.95 -4.11 -6.91
N PHE A 29 -5.07 -3.60 -6.04
CA PHE A 29 -3.71 -4.09 -5.88
C PHE A 29 -3.42 -4.35 -4.40
N ASP A 30 -2.83 -5.50 -4.09
CA ASP A 30 -2.24 -5.76 -2.77
C ASP A 30 -0.72 -5.55 -2.88
N VAL A 31 -0.16 -4.66 -2.06
CA VAL A 31 1.27 -4.36 -2.13
C VAL A 31 2.11 -5.56 -1.72
N ASP A 32 1.59 -6.44 -0.86
CA ASP A 32 2.33 -7.64 -0.48
C ASP A 32 2.48 -8.56 -1.72
N ASP A 33 1.40 -8.81 -2.47
CA ASP A 33 1.44 -9.58 -3.73
C ASP A 33 2.36 -8.92 -4.79
N GLU A 34 2.31 -7.58 -4.89
CA GLU A 34 3.13 -6.82 -5.84
C GLU A 34 4.63 -6.83 -5.46
N ILE A 35 4.97 -6.92 -4.17
CA ILE A 35 6.37 -7.11 -3.73
C ILE A 35 6.88 -8.48 -4.18
N GLU A 36 6.11 -9.54 -3.95
CA GLU A 36 6.52 -10.88 -4.35
C GLU A 36 6.66 -11.01 -5.86
N THR A 37 5.72 -10.43 -6.59
CA THR A 37 5.75 -10.38 -8.06
C THR A 37 6.96 -9.59 -8.57
N PHE A 38 7.27 -8.44 -7.96
CA PHE A 38 8.37 -7.59 -8.39
C PHE A 38 9.76 -8.18 -8.11
N PHE A 39 9.93 -8.86 -6.98
CA PHE A 39 11.22 -9.46 -6.59
C PHE A 39 11.36 -10.94 -6.94
N GLU A 40 10.31 -11.57 -7.45
CA GLU A 40 10.24 -12.99 -7.82
C GLU A 40 10.61 -13.95 -6.66
N ILE A 41 10.39 -13.50 -5.43
CA ILE A 41 10.64 -14.25 -4.19
C ILE A 41 9.57 -13.88 -3.17
N SER A 42 9.33 -14.76 -2.20
CA SER A 42 8.41 -14.45 -1.13
C SER A 42 8.89 -13.28 -0.26
N ILE A 43 7.96 -12.59 0.39
CA ILE A 43 8.29 -11.48 1.30
C ILE A 43 9.23 -11.95 2.41
N GLU A 44 9.04 -13.16 2.94
CA GLU A 44 9.89 -13.70 4.00
C GLU A 44 11.33 -13.88 3.50
N ARG A 45 11.51 -14.39 2.27
CA ARG A 45 12.83 -14.54 1.65
C ARG A 45 13.47 -13.19 1.36
N LEU A 46 12.69 -12.19 0.95
CA LEU A 46 13.17 -10.82 0.77
C LEU A 46 13.60 -10.22 2.11
N GLN A 47 12.77 -10.34 3.14
CA GLN A 47 13.03 -9.81 4.48
C GLN A 47 14.27 -10.44 5.12
N ALA A 48 14.50 -11.74 4.92
CA ALA A 48 15.68 -12.45 5.41
C ALA A 48 17.02 -11.91 4.85
N ARG A 49 17.00 -11.11 3.78
CA ARG A 49 18.19 -10.45 3.22
C ARG A 49 18.61 -9.20 4.00
N PHE A 50 17.80 -8.73 4.95
CA PHE A 50 18.02 -7.47 5.64
C PHE A 50 18.17 -7.67 7.15
N LEU A 51 19.16 -7.00 7.73
CA LEU A 51 19.40 -6.99 9.18
C LEU A 51 18.33 -6.22 9.96
N THR A 52 17.61 -5.30 9.30
CA THR A 52 16.59 -4.48 9.95
C THR A 52 15.32 -4.42 9.11
N VAL A 53 14.18 -4.35 9.80
CA VAL A 53 12.88 -4.14 9.16
C VAL A 53 12.84 -2.81 8.41
N HIS A 54 13.59 -1.80 8.87
CA HIS A 54 13.69 -0.51 8.18
C HIS A 54 14.32 -0.65 6.79
N SER A 55 15.46 -1.36 6.68
CA SER A 55 16.14 -1.61 5.40
C SER A 55 15.25 -2.43 4.46
N PHE A 56 14.60 -3.47 4.98
CA PHE A 56 13.61 -4.24 4.22
C PHE A 56 12.50 -3.33 3.65
N ARG A 57 11.88 -2.48 4.47
CA ARG A 57 10.81 -1.57 4.02
C ARG A 57 11.26 -0.58 2.95
N ASN A 58 12.51 -0.12 3.02
CA ASN A 58 13.06 0.76 2.00
C ASN A 58 13.24 0.02 0.66
N GLU A 59 13.69 -1.24 0.71
CA GLU A 59 13.80 -2.07 -0.48
C GLU A 59 12.43 -2.42 -1.06
N ALA A 60 11.53 -2.93 -0.23
CA ALA A 60 10.18 -3.33 -0.63
C ALA A 60 9.33 -2.15 -1.17
N ALA A 61 9.62 -0.92 -0.75
CA ALA A 61 8.99 0.28 -1.31
C ALA A 61 9.31 0.49 -2.80
N LYS A 62 10.36 -0.13 -3.35
CA LYS A 62 10.64 -0.10 -4.80
C LYS A 62 9.51 -0.75 -5.60
N ALA A 63 8.92 -1.84 -5.11
CA ALA A 63 7.75 -2.48 -5.73
C ALA A 63 6.53 -1.55 -5.71
N LEU A 64 6.28 -0.85 -4.60
CA LEU A 64 5.21 0.16 -4.56
C LEU A 64 5.46 1.32 -5.52
N ILE A 65 6.69 1.82 -5.63
CA ILE A 65 7.03 2.87 -6.61
C ILE A 65 6.81 2.38 -8.03
N HIS A 66 7.23 1.14 -8.33
CA HIS A 66 6.98 0.50 -9.62
C HIS A 66 5.48 0.41 -9.92
N LEU A 67 4.67 -0.06 -8.95
CA LEU A 67 3.21 -0.10 -9.06
C LEU A 67 2.63 1.29 -9.36
N LEU A 68 3.03 2.31 -8.60
CA LEU A 68 2.52 3.68 -8.75
C LEU A 68 2.87 4.32 -10.11
N ASN A 69 3.94 3.88 -10.75
CA ASN A 69 4.33 4.34 -12.08
C ASN A 69 3.55 3.66 -13.21
N ARG A 70 2.88 2.54 -12.95
CA ARG A 70 2.07 1.86 -13.97
C ARG A 70 0.82 2.69 -14.35
N PRO A 71 0.46 2.79 -15.65
CA PRO A 71 -0.73 3.52 -16.08
C PRO A 71 -2.03 2.99 -15.45
N ASP A 72 -2.13 1.67 -15.25
CA ASP A 72 -3.32 1.01 -14.72
C ASP A 72 -3.49 1.18 -13.20
N SER A 73 -2.50 1.74 -12.50
CA SER A 73 -2.61 2.08 -11.08
C SER A 73 -3.10 3.50 -10.81
N ARG A 74 -3.24 4.35 -11.84
CA ARG A 74 -3.66 5.76 -11.67
C ARG A 74 -5.07 5.92 -11.08
N ASN A 75 -5.96 4.98 -11.39
CA ASN A 75 -7.29 4.83 -10.83
C ASN A 75 -7.41 3.44 -10.22
N SER A 76 -7.15 3.33 -8.92
CA SER A 76 -7.08 2.03 -8.24
C SER A 76 -7.28 2.15 -6.73
N VAL A 77 -7.62 1.01 -6.13
CA VAL A 77 -7.56 0.79 -4.69
C VAL A 77 -6.30 -0.04 -4.40
N ILE A 78 -5.46 0.42 -3.48
CA ILE A 78 -4.17 -0.19 -3.16
C ILE A 78 -4.15 -0.53 -1.67
N ALA A 79 -4.12 -1.82 -1.32
CA ALA A 79 -3.91 -2.27 0.04
C ALA A 79 -2.41 -2.24 0.37
N LEU A 80 -2.07 -1.51 1.44
CA LEU A 80 -0.72 -1.44 1.97
C LEU A 80 -0.55 -2.45 3.12
N PRO A 81 0.69 -2.93 3.36
CA PRO A 81 1.00 -3.70 4.56
C PRO A 81 0.68 -2.89 5.83
N PRO A 82 0.58 -3.52 7.02
CA PRO A 82 0.29 -2.80 8.26
C PRO A 82 1.24 -1.62 8.55
N SER A 83 2.48 -1.69 8.05
CA SER A 83 3.47 -0.61 8.12
C SER A 83 3.49 0.32 6.89
N GLY A 84 2.43 0.32 6.09
CA GLY A 84 2.32 1.04 4.81
C GLY A 84 2.47 2.55 4.91
N LEU A 85 2.25 3.12 6.09
CA LEU A 85 2.48 4.54 6.38
C LEU A 85 3.79 4.79 7.13
N MET A 86 4.78 3.89 7.01
CA MET A 86 6.11 4.05 7.60
C MET A 86 7.23 3.94 6.56
N GLY A 87 8.37 4.55 6.84
CA GLY A 87 9.61 4.35 6.08
C GLY A 87 9.48 4.66 4.58
N GLY A 88 10.02 3.76 3.74
CA GLY A 88 9.97 3.88 2.28
C GLY A 88 8.57 3.97 1.70
N TYR A 89 7.61 3.21 2.24
CA TYR A 89 6.22 3.24 1.77
C TYR A 89 5.58 4.62 1.97
N LEU A 90 5.75 5.24 3.15
CA LEU A 90 5.22 6.58 3.41
C LEU A 90 5.75 7.61 2.42
N ARG A 91 7.04 7.54 2.08
CA ARG A 91 7.65 8.44 1.09
C ARG A 91 7.06 8.25 -0.31
N ALA A 92 6.76 7.01 -0.69
CA ALA A 92 6.12 6.71 -1.97
C ALA A 92 4.67 7.23 -2.00
N VAL A 93 3.88 6.94 -0.96
CA VAL A 93 2.48 7.38 -0.86
C VAL A 93 2.37 8.90 -0.84
N LYS A 94 3.22 9.61 -0.09
CA LYS A 94 3.21 11.08 -0.05
C LYS A 94 3.55 11.75 -1.38
N LYS A 95 4.32 11.08 -2.24
CA LYS A 95 4.66 11.57 -3.59
C LYS A 95 3.59 11.26 -4.61
N SER A 96 2.59 10.45 -4.25
CA SER A 96 1.47 10.12 -5.12
C SER A 96 0.22 10.88 -4.67
N ASP A 97 -0.50 11.46 -5.62
CA ASP A 97 -1.86 11.95 -5.34
C ASP A 97 -2.79 10.78 -5.05
N GLY A 98 -3.42 10.82 -3.87
CA GLY A 98 -4.37 9.82 -3.43
C GLY A 98 -4.87 10.02 -2.01
N LEU A 99 -6.02 9.41 -1.75
CA LEU A 99 -6.69 9.40 -0.46
C LEU A 99 -6.20 8.21 0.37
N SER A 100 -5.73 8.44 1.59
CA SER A 100 -5.35 7.37 2.51
C SER A 100 -6.47 7.10 3.53
N LEU A 101 -7.01 5.88 3.52
CA LEU A 101 -8.00 5.39 4.48
C LEU A 101 -7.31 4.48 5.50
N TYR A 102 -7.51 4.77 6.78
CA TYR A 102 -6.95 3.96 7.87
C TYR A 102 -8.03 3.11 8.54
N TYR A 103 -7.88 1.79 8.45
CA TYR A 103 -8.70 0.80 9.14
C TYR A 103 -8.16 0.54 10.54
N THR A 104 -9.00 0.81 11.53
CA THR A 104 -8.74 0.52 12.94
C THR A 104 -9.82 -0.42 13.49
N THR A 105 -9.47 -1.22 14.49
CA THR A 105 -10.37 -2.19 15.14
C THR A 105 -11.40 -1.54 16.05
N ARG A 106 -11.31 -0.23 16.30
CA ARG A 106 -12.42 0.55 16.89
C ARG A 106 -13.39 0.95 15.77
N ARG A 107 -14.71 0.97 16.03
CA ARG A 107 -15.80 1.32 15.09
C ARG A 107 -15.73 2.76 14.52
N ARG A 108 -14.59 3.19 13.98
CA ARG A 108 -14.39 4.55 13.51
C ARG A 108 -13.30 4.55 12.45
N ILE A 109 -13.69 4.77 11.20
CA ILE A 109 -12.73 4.95 10.10
C ILE A 109 -12.23 6.39 10.13
N SER A 110 -10.92 6.59 9.97
CA SER A 110 -10.29 7.91 9.90
C SER A 110 -9.53 8.06 8.59
N TRP A 111 -9.57 9.25 7.99
CA TRP A 111 -8.98 9.55 6.69
C TRP A 111 -8.07 10.78 6.81
N ARG A 112 -7.01 10.83 6.02
CA ARG A 112 -6.14 12.00 5.88
C ARG A 112 -5.90 12.26 4.40
N GLU A 113 -6.14 13.48 3.96
CA GLU A 113 -5.80 13.91 2.61
C GLU A 113 -4.29 14.14 2.48
N SER A 114 -3.72 13.63 1.40
CA SER A 114 -2.31 13.83 1.05
C SER A 114 -2.22 15.14 0.25
N GLY A 115 -2.15 16.28 0.93
CA GLY A 115 -1.95 17.57 0.27
C GLY A 115 -0.48 17.83 -0.05
N SER A 116 -0.18 18.17 -1.30
CA SER A 116 1.08 18.76 -1.76
C SER A 116 1.40 20.00 -0.94
N THR A 117 2.53 19.99 -0.24
CA THR A 117 3.08 21.22 0.32
C THR A 117 3.74 21.96 -0.85
N THR A 118 3.10 23.03 -1.31
CA THR A 118 3.75 24.11 -2.06
C THR A 118 4.91 24.69 -1.28
#